data_AF-A0A8T0RUW6-F1
#
_entry.id   AF-A0A8T0RUW6-F1
#
_cell.length_a   1.000
_cell.length_b   1.000
_cell.length_c   1.000
_cell.angle_alpha   90.00
_cell.angle_beta   90.00
_cell.angle_gamma   90.00
#
_symmetry.space_group_name_H-M   'P 1'
#
loop_
_entity.id
_entity.type
_entity.pdbx_description
1 polymer ?
#
loop_
_entity_poly.entity_id
_entity_poly.type
_entity_poly.pdbx_seq_one_letter_code
_entity_poly.pdbx_strand_id
1 'polypeptide(L)'
;SAPAIRIQAPANSRSSSTYPNFSFGWVNVKDVALAHILAYEVPSANGRYCMVERVVHYSEVVNIIRKMYPTIPLADKCADDKPFVLTYQVSKEKIRSLGIELIPLETSIRETIESLKEKEFVSFDSSNL
;
A
#
# COMPACT_ATOMS: atom_id res chain seq x y z
N SER A 1 -13.27 -9.57 -25.85
CA SER A 1 -12.62 -8.31 -25.45
C SER A 1 -13.18 -7.88 -24.10
N ALA A 2 -12.42 -8.03 -23.02
CA ALA A 2 -12.83 -7.54 -21.71
C ALA A 2 -12.48 -6.04 -21.60
N PRO A 3 -13.36 -5.18 -21.02
CA PRO A 3 -13.04 -3.78 -20.86
C PRO A 3 -11.94 -3.63 -19.80
N ALA A 4 -10.90 -2.87 -20.14
CA ALA A 4 -9.87 -2.50 -19.19
C ALA A 4 -10.51 -1.73 -18.03
N ILE A 5 -10.32 -2.22 -16.80
CA ILE A 5 -10.67 -1.49 -15.58
C ILE A 5 -9.75 -0.28 -15.52
N ARG A 6 -10.28 0.88 -15.92
CA ARG A 6 -9.59 2.16 -15.79
C ARG A 6 -9.68 2.57 -14.33
N ILE A 7 -8.59 2.39 -13.58
CA ILE A 7 -8.45 3.03 -12.27
C ILE A 7 -8.31 4.52 -12.55
N GLN A 8 -9.42 5.25 -12.41
CA GLN A 8 -9.44 6.70 -12.52
C GLN A 8 -8.85 7.26 -11.22
N ALA A 9 -7.56 7.58 -11.22
CA ALA A 9 -7.03 8.49 -10.20
C ALA A 9 -7.75 9.84 -10.39
N PRO A 10 -8.31 10.45 -9.33
CA PRO A 10 -8.92 11.76 -9.46
C PRO A 10 -7.86 12.76 -9.91
N ALA A 11 -8.16 13.44 -11.01
CA ALA A 11 -7.31 14.47 -11.57
C ALA A 11 -7.24 15.67 -10.61
N ASN A 12 -6.09 15.88 -9.99
CA ASN A 12 -5.59 17.22 -9.71
C ASN A 12 -4.07 17.18 -9.45
N SER A 13 -3.31 17.84 -10.31
CA SER A 13 -1.87 18.09 -10.18
C SER A 13 -1.56 19.26 -9.23
N ARG A 14 -2.35 19.40 -8.16
CA ARG A 14 -2.06 20.27 -7.03
C ARG A 14 -1.98 19.35 -5.82
N SER A 15 -0.95 19.51 -4.98
CA SER A 15 -0.90 18.85 -3.68
C SER A 15 -2.28 18.99 -3.01
N SER A 16 -3.04 17.90 -2.94
CA SER A 16 -4.26 17.94 -2.15
C SER A 16 -3.79 18.15 -0.73
N SER A 17 -4.22 19.23 -0.09
CA SER A 17 -3.93 19.52 1.32
C SER A 17 -4.52 18.47 2.28
N THR A 18 -5.16 17.43 1.73
CA THR A 18 -5.85 16.37 2.44
C THR A 18 -5.47 14.98 1.92
N TYR A 19 -5.45 13.99 2.81
CA TYR A 19 -5.45 12.55 2.46
C TYR A 19 -6.89 11.98 2.55
N PRO A 20 -7.22 10.92 1.78
CA PRO A 20 -8.60 10.43 1.72
C PRO A 20 -9.02 9.63 2.97
N ASN A 21 -10.31 9.69 3.32
CA ASN A 21 -10.92 8.90 4.40
C ASN A 21 -11.24 7.47 3.94
N PHE A 22 -10.20 6.65 3.72
CA PHE A 22 -10.35 5.25 3.30
C PHE A 22 -9.36 4.33 4.02
N SER A 23 -9.78 3.08 4.21
CA SER A 23 -8.95 2.00 4.73
C SER A 23 -8.81 0.91 3.68
N PHE A 24 -7.58 0.51 3.39
CA PHE A 24 -7.27 -0.53 2.39
C PHE A 24 -6.33 -1.58 2.94
N GLY A 25 -6.47 -2.80 2.42
CA GLY A 25 -5.50 -3.87 2.62
C GLY A 25 -4.27 -3.65 1.75
N TRP A 26 -3.09 -3.76 2.37
CA TRP A 26 -1.80 -3.59 1.70
C TRP A 26 -1.01 -4.89 1.71
N VAL A 27 -0.23 -5.13 0.66
CA VAL A 27 0.68 -6.28 0.52
C VAL A 27 1.84 -5.89 -0.40
N ASN A 28 3.03 -6.46 -0.17
CA ASN A 28 4.16 -6.24 -1.06
C ASN A 28 3.99 -7.03 -2.38
N VAL A 29 4.38 -6.43 -3.50
CA VAL A 29 4.28 -7.08 -4.82
C VAL A 29 5.13 -8.35 -4.92
N LYS A 30 6.27 -8.42 -4.21
CA LYS A 30 7.14 -9.60 -4.16
C LYS A 30 6.44 -10.78 -3.50
N ASP A 31 5.70 -10.53 -2.42
CA ASP A 31 4.91 -11.56 -1.72
C ASP A 31 3.79 -12.08 -2.62
N VAL A 32 3.13 -11.20 -3.37
CA VAL A 32 2.10 -11.60 -4.34
C VAL A 32 2.71 -12.48 -5.43
N ALA A 33 3.84 -12.10 -6.00
CA ALA A 33 4.51 -12.90 -7.03
C ALA A 33 4.91 -14.29 -6.49
N LEU A 34 5.54 -14.33 -5.31
CA LEU A 34 5.93 -15.57 -4.65
C LEU A 34 4.71 -16.45 -4.34
N ALA A 35 3.61 -15.87 -3.86
CA ALA A 35 2.38 -16.60 -3.58
C ALA A 35 1.78 -17.25 -4.82
N HIS A 36 1.86 -16.60 -6.00
CA HIS A 36 1.40 -17.21 -7.25
C HIS A 36 2.25 -18.41 -7.64
N ILE A 37 3.58 -18.32 -7.51
CA ILE A 37 4.51 -19.43 -7.77
C ILE A 37 4.19 -20.60 -6.83
N LEU A 38 4.15 -20.34 -5.52
CA LEU A 38 3.94 -21.39 -4.52
C LEU A 38 2.53 -22.00 -4.57
N ALA A 39 1.50 -21.21 -4.87
CA ALA A 39 0.16 -21.75 -5.04
C ALA A 39 0.04 -22.68 -6.26
N TYR A 40 0.93 -22.53 -7.25
CA TYR A 40 1.01 -23.44 -8.40
C TYR A 40 1.89 -24.67 -8.10
N GLU A 41 3.04 -24.47 -7.47
CA GLU A 41 4.05 -25.53 -7.27
C GLU A 41 3.74 -26.46 -6.10
N VAL A 42 3.10 -25.97 -5.03
CA VAL A 42 2.81 -26.77 -3.83
C VAL A 42 1.61 -27.68 -4.11
N PRO A 43 1.76 -29.01 -4.15
CA PRO A 43 0.67 -29.91 -4.59
C PRO A 43 -0.56 -29.90 -3.68
N SER A 44 -0.37 -29.53 -2.40
CA SER A 44 -1.47 -29.41 -1.43
C SER A 44 -2.17 -28.05 -1.46
N ALA A 45 -1.66 -27.07 -2.23
CA ALA A 45 -2.28 -25.76 -2.36
C ALA A 45 -3.67 -25.88 -3.00
N ASN A 46 -4.64 -25.17 -2.43
CA ASN A 46 -6.03 -25.25 -2.90
C ASN A 46 -6.87 -24.04 -2.46
N GLY A 47 -7.91 -23.77 -3.25
CA GLY A 47 -8.90 -22.75 -2.95
C GLY A 47 -8.36 -21.33 -3.15
N ARG A 48 -8.68 -20.43 -2.22
CA ARG A 48 -8.36 -19.00 -2.32
C ARG A 48 -7.38 -18.58 -1.21
N TYR A 49 -6.48 -17.66 -1.54
CA TYR A 49 -5.47 -17.11 -0.63
C TYR A 49 -5.64 -15.59 -0.58
N CYS A 50 -5.96 -15.03 0.60
CA CYS A 50 -6.16 -13.60 0.77
C CYS A 50 -4.84 -12.86 1.01
N MET A 51 -4.27 -12.26 -0.04
CA MET A 51 -2.99 -11.53 0.01
C MET A 51 -3.13 -10.13 0.65
N VAL A 52 -3.09 -10.07 1.98
CA VAL A 52 -3.09 -8.81 2.74
C VAL A 52 -2.16 -8.93 3.94
N GLU A 53 -1.12 -8.07 4.01
CA GLU A 53 -0.28 -7.94 5.19
C GLU A 53 -1.05 -7.21 6.30
N ARG A 54 -1.62 -6.04 6.06
CA ARG A 54 -2.56 -5.43 7.00
C ARG A 54 -3.47 -4.42 6.32
N VAL A 55 -4.61 -4.15 6.96
CA VAL A 55 -5.55 -3.11 6.56
C VAL A 55 -5.28 -1.87 7.38
N VAL A 56 -4.97 -0.75 6.73
CA VAL A 56 -4.75 0.53 7.41
C VAL A 56 -5.51 1.67 6.74
N HIS A 57 -5.89 2.65 7.55
CA HIS A 57 -6.39 3.93 7.08
C HIS A 57 -5.24 4.77 6.50
N TYR A 58 -5.53 5.67 5.55
CA TYR A 58 -4.50 6.54 4.97
C TYR A 58 -3.78 7.43 5.98
N SER A 59 -4.40 7.78 7.12
CA SER A 59 -3.71 8.51 8.20
C SER A 59 -2.50 7.74 8.74
N GLU A 60 -2.60 6.42 8.83
CA GLU A 60 -1.49 5.54 9.24
C GLU A 60 -0.37 5.55 8.19
N VAL A 61 -0.73 5.46 6.90
CA VAL A 61 0.23 5.52 5.78
C VAL A 61 1.00 6.84 5.81
N VAL A 62 0.29 7.97 5.96
CA VAL A 62 0.90 9.29 6.09
C VAL A 62 1.84 9.35 7.31
N ASN A 63 1.43 8.79 8.45
CA ASN A 63 2.27 8.74 9.65
C ASN A 63 3.54 7.90 9.46
N ILE A 64 3.44 6.75 8.78
CA ILE A 64 4.59 5.90 8.46
C ILE A 64 5.57 6.66 7.56
N ILE A 65 5.07 7.30 6.50
CA ILE A 65 5.92 8.08 5.59
C ILE A 65 6.57 9.24 6.34
N ARG A 66 5.81 10.00 7.15
CA ARG A 66 6.32 11.13 7.93
C ARG A 66 7.46 10.72 8.87
N LYS A 67 7.36 9.53 9.49
CA LYS A 67 8.41 8.99 10.37
C LYS A 67 9.67 8.58 9.59
N MET A 68 9.52 7.99 8.41
CA MET A 68 10.66 7.54 7.59
C MET A 68 11.31 8.65 6.77
N TYR A 69 10.51 9.64 6.36
CA TYR A 69 10.87 10.71 5.43
C TYR A 69 10.28 12.05 5.88
N PRO A 70 10.81 12.66 6.94
CA PRO A 70 10.24 13.85 7.55
C PRO A 70 10.27 15.10 6.64
N THR A 71 11.09 15.09 5.59
CA THR A 71 11.22 16.20 4.63
C THR A 71 10.21 16.12 3.48
N ILE A 72 9.48 15.02 3.32
CA ILE A 72 8.46 14.91 2.28
C ILE A 72 7.24 15.73 2.72
N PRO A 73 6.78 16.71 1.91
CA PRO A 73 5.57 17.46 2.22
C PRO A 73 4.36 16.53 2.07
N LEU A 74 3.73 16.18 3.19
CA LEU A 74 2.54 15.33 3.24
C LEU A 74 1.32 16.14 3.68
N ALA A 75 0.13 15.69 3.27
CA ALA A 75 -1.11 16.24 3.77
C ALA A 75 -1.29 15.93 5.26
N ASP A 76 -1.73 16.92 6.03
CA ASP A 76 -1.96 16.78 7.48
C ASP A 76 -3.44 16.58 7.84
N LYS A 77 -4.37 16.89 6.93
CA LYS A 77 -5.81 16.80 7.17
C LYS A 77 -6.45 15.64 6.41
N CYS A 78 -7.48 15.03 6.99
CA CYS A 78 -8.37 14.13 6.27
C CYS A 78 -9.24 14.91 5.25
N ALA A 79 -9.68 14.25 4.18
CA ALA A 79 -10.49 14.85 3.12
C ALA A 79 -11.91 15.24 3.55
N ASP A 80 -12.42 14.62 4.63
CA ASP A 80 -13.67 14.99 5.28
C ASP A 80 -13.53 14.90 6.81
N ASP A 81 -14.52 15.46 7.51
CA ASP A 81 -14.58 15.46 8.97
C ASP A 81 -15.43 14.30 9.52
N LYS A 82 -15.66 13.25 8.72
CA LYS A 82 -16.40 12.05 9.17
C LYS A 82 -15.50 11.17 10.04
N PRO A 83 -16.08 10.28 10.86
CA PRO A 83 -15.29 9.23 11.51
C PRO A 83 -14.45 8.46 10.50
N PHE A 84 -13.24 8.07 10.90
CA PHE A 84 -12.36 7.30 10.03
C PHE A 84 -13.00 5.96 9.66
N VAL A 85 -12.87 5.59 8.38
CA VAL A 85 -13.30 4.27 7.92
C VAL A 85 -12.57 3.20 8.72
N LEU A 86 -13.34 2.30 9.34
CA LEU A 86 -12.82 1.24 10.20
C LEU A 86 -11.83 0.34 9.46
N THR A 87 -10.80 -0.09 10.18
CA THR A 87 -9.93 -1.18 9.75
C THR A 87 -10.49 -2.52 10.21
N TYR A 88 -9.98 -3.60 9.63
CA TYR A 88 -10.36 -4.96 9.98
C TYR A 88 -9.17 -5.89 9.76
N GLN A 89 -9.23 -7.09 10.32
CA GLN A 89 -8.18 -8.08 10.14
C GLN A 89 -8.53 -9.03 9.00
N VAL A 90 -7.50 -9.46 8.27
CA VAL A 90 -7.60 -10.48 7.22
C VAL A 90 -6.77 -11.68 7.67
N SER A 91 -7.36 -12.88 7.59
CA SER A 91 -6.64 -14.11 7.97
C SER A 91 -5.45 -14.34 7.06
N LYS A 92 -4.30 -14.65 7.68
CA LYS A 92 -3.03 -14.97 7.01
C LYS A 92 -2.72 -16.47 7.04
N GLU A 93 -3.60 -17.29 7.62
CA GLU A 93 -3.35 -18.72 7.87
C GLU A 93 -3.06 -19.48 6.59
N LYS A 94 -3.88 -19.27 5.55
CA LYS A 94 -3.67 -19.88 4.22
C LYS A 94 -2.33 -19.47 3.61
N ILE A 95 -1.90 -18.22 3.75
CA ILE A 95 -0.61 -17.75 3.21
C ILE A 95 0.55 -18.39 3.98
N ARG A 96 0.48 -18.43 5.31
CA ARG A 96 1.48 -19.13 6.13
C ARG A 96 1.55 -20.62 5.82
N SER A 97 0.44 -21.25 5.43
CA SER A 97 0.45 -22.65 4.98
C SER A 97 1.24 -22.89 3.68
N LEU A 98 1.51 -21.83 2.89
CA LEU A 98 2.43 -21.88 1.75
C LEU A 98 3.89 -21.61 2.16
N GLY A 99 4.17 -21.36 3.45
CA GLY A 99 5.50 -21.00 3.94
C GLY A 99 5.89 -19.54 3.69
N ILE A 100 4.91 -18.66 3.44
CA ILE A 100 5.16 -17.24 3.17
C ILE A 100 5.00 -16.43 4.46
N GLU A 101 6.04 -15.68 4.80
CA GLU A 101 5.97 -14.59 5.76
C GLU A 101 5.93 -13.26 5.00
N LEU A 102 4.88 -12.46 5.25
CA LEU A 102 4.62 -11.24 4.48
C LEU A 102 5.59 -10.11 4.88
N ILE A 103 6.08 -9.38 3.88
CA ILE A 103 6.94 -8.21 4.07
C ILE A 103 6.12 -7.09 4.74
N PRO A 104 6.62 -6.51 5.86
CA PRO A 104 5.92 -5.44 6.56
C PRO A 104 5.58 -4.24 5.66
N LEU A 105 4.45 -3.60 5.94
CA LEU A 105 4.00 -2.42 5.20
C LEU A 105 5.03 -1.29 5.15
N GLU A 106 5.77 -1.05 6.24
CA GLU A 106 6.81 -0.01 6.30
C GLU A 106 7.91 -0.25 5.26
N THR A 107 8.35 -1.50 5.10
CA THR A 107 9.32 -1.89 4.07
C THR A 107 8.73 -1.68 2.68
N SER A 108 7.48 -2.07 2.46
CA SER A 108 6.80 -1.92 1.17
C SER A 108 6.64 -0.44 0.77
N ILE A 109 6.30 0.44 1.72
CA ILE A 109 6.19 1.88 1.51
C ILE A 109 7.57 2.47 1.17
N ARG A 110 8.61 2.09 1.91
CA ARG A 110 9.99 2.52 1.66
C ARG A 110 10.44 2.14 0.25
N GLU A 111 10.32 0.86 -0.12
CA GLU A 111 10.67 0.37 -1.46
C GLU A 111 9.89 1.11 -2.55
N THR A 112 8.61 1.40 -2.31
CA THR A 112 7.78 2.17 -3.26
C THR A 112 8.29 3.60 -3.43
N ILE A 113 8.58 4.30 -2.34
CA ILE A 113 9.09 5.68 -2.39
C ILE A 113 10.45 5.73 -3.10
N GLU A 114 11.37 4.83 -2.75
CA GLU A 114 12.67 4.78 -3.41
C GLU A 114 12.55 4.44 -4.90
N SER A 115 11.67 3.51 -5.28
CA SER A 115 11.43 3.20 -6.71
C SER A 115 10.81 4.38 -7.47
N LEU A 116 9.92 5.16 -6.83
CA LEU A 116 9.36 6.37 -7.44
C LEU A 116 10.40 7.46 -7.64
N LYS A 117 11.35 7.62 -6.70
CA LYS A 117 12.49 8.54 -6.83
C LYS A 117 13.45 8.10 -7.94
N GLU A 118 13.85 6.83 -7.92
CA GLU A 118 14.78 6.23 -8.90
C GLU A 118 14.25 6.36 -10.33
N LYS A 119 12.93 6.26 -10.50
CA LYS A 119 12.25 6.40 -11.79
C LYS A 119 11.80 7.83 -12.10
N GLU A 120 12.26 8.80 -11.32
CA GLU A 120 12.02 10.24 -11.53
C GLU A 120 10.54 10.65 -11.54
N PHE A 121 9.66 9.83 -10.95
CA PHE A 121 8.23 10.17 -10.81
C PHE A 121 7.97 11.20 -9.71
N VAL A 122 8.89 11.31 -8.75
CA VAL A 122 8.82 12.26 -7.64
C VAL A 122 10.21 12.85 -7.40
N SER A 123 10.27 14.16 -7.19
CA SER A 123 11.42 14.86 -6.61
C SER A 123 11.00 15.47 -5.29
N PHE A 124 11.78 15.25 -4.25
CA PHE A 124 11.58 15.86 -2.94
C PHE A 124 12.75 16.81 -2.69
N ASP A 125 12.75 17.94 -3.40
CA ASP A 125 13.79 18.95 -3.22
C ASP A 125 13.72 19.54 -1.82
N SER A 126 14.88 19.58 -1.16
CA SER A 126 15.05 20.14 0.20
C SER A 126 15.23 21.67 0.18
N SER A 127 15.06 22.33 -0.97
CA SER A 127 15.50 23.72 -1.21
C SER A 127 14.41 24.79 -1.09
N ASN A 128 13.23 24.47 -0.54
CA ASN A 128 12.21 25.48 -0.19
C ASN A 128 11.93 25.51 1.32
N LEU A 129 13.01 25.50 2.12
CA LEU A 129 13.00 25.97 3.50
C LEU A 129 13.44 27.43 3.55
#